data_AF-A0A413UTC8-F1
#
_entry.id   AF-A0A413UTC8-F1
#
_cell.length_a   1.000
_cell.length_b   1.000
_cell.length_c   1.000
_cell.angle_alpha   90.00
_cell.angle_beta   90.00
_cell.angle_gamma   90.00
#
_symmetry.space_group_name_H-M   'P 1'
#
loop_
_entity.id
_entity.type
_entity.pdbx_description
1 polymer ?
#
loop_
_entity_poly.entity_id
_entity_poly.type
_entity_poly.pdbx_seq_one_letter_code
_entity_poly.pdbx_strand_id
1 'polypeptide(L)'
;MTMKILNRFIDDCVNVFQYRFMDTFQYFKERNKNKYLGDRFEEWVVKNSNISKDGCSDLDTGKIFWRLLDWRGDKYVEGYRPLSSSSPDLLLECAVDRSRIYKVGEIIAVECKWRSKVGFYLDRKDIEKYEVYMNINQLNRPIKSLFYVFGFGWVNDAPEQVYVVPARELYDYNKDTGQVTFPAKESESEKLERLKRFKKKDNRCLMYIE
;
A
#
# COMPACT_ATOMS: atom_id res chain seq x y z
N MET A 1 -40.33 25.90 22.82
CA MET A 1 -38.87 26.13 22.55
C MET A 1 -38.15 24.83 22.22
N THR A 2 -38.46 23.73 22.92
CA THR A 2 -37.85 22.40 22.78
C THR A 2 -38.04 21.72 21.42
N MET A 3 -39.23 21.81 20.81
CA MET A 3 -39.51 21.23 19.48
C MET A 3 -38.68 21.84 18.34
N LYS A 4 -38.36 23.14 18.41
CA LYS A 4 -37.55 23.81 17.39
C LYS A 4 -36.08 23.36 17.42
N ILE A 5 -35.58 23.00 18.60
CA ILE A 5 -34.21 22.49 18.79
C ILE A 5 -34.11 21.05 18.30
N LEU A 6 -35.12 20.22 18.60
CA LEU A 6 -35.17 18.83 18.15
C LEU A 6 -35.27 18.72 16.61
N ASN A 7 -36.13 19.53 15.98
CA ASN A 7 -36.25 19.52 14.52
C ASN A 7 -34.95 19.97 13.84
N ARG A 8 -34.29 20.99 14.38
CA ARG A 8 -33.00 21.47 13.85
C ARG A 8 -31.90 20.42 13.97
N PHE A 9 -31.86 19.67 15.07
CA PHE A 9 -30.92 18.55 15.24
C PHE A 9 -31.20 17.40 14.25
N ILE A 10 -32.47 17.07 14.02
CA ILE A 10 -32.85 16.05 13.04
C ILE A 10 -32.48 16.50 11.63
N ASP A 11 -32.76 17.75 11.26
CA ASP A 11 -32.41 18.31 9.94
C ASP A 11 -30.89 18.31 9.73
N ASP A 12 -30.10 18.70 10.73
CA ASP A 12 -28.64 18.66 10.67
C ASP A 12 -28.13 17.21 10.50
N CYS A 13 -28.68 16.25 11.25
CA CYS A 13 -28.33 14.84 11.11
C CYS A 13 -28.70 14.28 9.72
N VAL A 14 -29.90 14.59 9.21
CA VAL A 14 -30.35 14.15 7.89
C VAL A 14 -29.50 14.78 6.79
N ASN A 15 -29.16 16.06 6.90
CA ASN A 15 -28.29 16.73 5.94
C ASN A 15 -26.88 16.15 5.93
N VAL A 16 -26.29 15.88 7.11
CA VAL A 16 -24.98 15.22 7.20
C VAL A 16 -25.04 13.81 6.62
N PHE A 17 -26.11 13.07 6.88
CA PHE A 17 -26.28 11.72 6.34
C PHE A 17 -26.46 11.75 4.82
N GLN A 18 -27.27 12.66 4.30
CA GLN A 18 -27.48 12.86 2.86
C GLN A 18 -26.19 13.29 2.16
N TYR A 19 -25.44 14.24 2.71
CA TYR A 19 -24.15 14.66 2.16
C TYR A 19 -23.15 13.51 2.12
N ARG A 20 -22.95 12.81 3.25
CA ARG A 20 -22.03 11.67 3.31
C ARG A 20 -22.45 10.54 2.37
N PHE A 21 -23.75 10.30 2.26
CA PHE A 21 -24.28 9.28 1.38
C PHE A 21 -24.11 9.66 -0.10
N MET A 22 -24.36 10.91 -0.46
CA MET A 22 -24.13 11.43 -1.81
C MET A 22 -22.65 11.46 -2.18
N ASP A 23 -21.75 11.87 -1.28
CA ASP A 23 -20.30 11.81 -1.50
C ASP A 23 -19.83 10.36 -1.67
N THR A 24 -20.37 9.45 -0.86
CA THR A 24 -20.11 8.02 -1.00
C THR A 24 -20.63 7.51 -2.34
N PHE A 25 -21.81 7.93 -2.78
CA PHE A 25 -22.36 7.57 -4.09
C PHE A 25 -21.54 8.15 -5.26
N GLN A 26 -21.08 9.39 -5.16
CA GLN A 26 -20.24 10.04 -6.16
C GLN A 26 -18.87 9.35 -6.25
N TYR A 27 -18.29 9.02 -5.09
CA TYR A 27 -17.10 8.19 -4.94
C TYR A 27 -17.24 6.84 -5.66
N PHE A 28 -18.42 6.20 -5.60
CA PHE A 28 -18.70 4.95 -6.31
C PHE A 28 -19.02 5.14 -7.79
N LYS A 29 -19.62 6.27 -8.18
CA LYS A 29 -20.02 6.56 -9.57
C LYS A 29 -18.82 6.85 -10.47
N GLU A 30 -17.76 7.45 -9.92
CA GLU A 30 -16.57 7.85 -10.66
C GLU A 30 -15.46 6.78 -10.69
N ARG A 31 -15.57 5.71 -9.88
CA ARG A 31 -14.54 4.66 -9.79
C ARG A 31 -14.98 3.36 -10.44
N ASN A 32 -14.09 2.77 -11.23
CA ASN A 32 -14.24 1.36 -11.60
C ASN A 32 -14.04 0.47 -10.35
N LYS A 33 -14.68 -0.71 -10.34
CA LYS A 33 -14.57 -1.70 -9.25
C LYS A 33 -13.11 -1.99 -8.85
N ASN A 34 -12.19 -1.93 -9.80
CA ASN A 34 -10.77 -2.21 -9.57
C ASN A 34 -10.08 -1.14 -8.72
N LYS A 35 -10.39 0.15 -8.94
CA LYS A 35 -9.82 1.23 -8.12
C LYS A 35 -10.33 1.14 -6.69
N TYR A 36 -11.64 0.92 -6.50
CA TYR A 36 -12.21 0.71 -5.17
C TYR A 36 -11.51 -0.42 -4.41
N LEU A 37 -11.33 -1.58 -5.04
CA LEU A 37 -10.65 -2.72 -4.41
C LEU A 37 -9.15 -2.48 -4.20
N GLY A 38 -8.50 -1.70 -5.08
CA GLY A 38 -7.14 -1.21 -4.87
C GLY A 38 -7.00 -0.36 -3.61
N ASP A 39 -7.89 0.62 -3.41
CA ASP A 39 -7.88 1.45 -2.19
C ASP A 39 -8.15 0.64 -0.92
N ARG A 40 -9.16 -0.25 -0.98
CA ARG A 40 -9.45 -1.16 0.15
C ARG A 40 -8.29 -2.08 0.47
N PHE A 41 -7.55 -2.51 -0.56
CA PHE A 41 -6.36 -3.32 -0.37
C PHE A 41 -5.22 -2.53 0.30
N GLU A 42 -4.94 -1.29 -0.13
CA GLU A 42 -3.98 -0.42 0.56
C GLU A 42 -4.33 -0.25 2.05
N GLU A 43 -5.60 0.05 2.35
CA GLU A 43 -6.07 0.14 3.74
C GLU A 43 -5.84 -1.16 4.52
N TRP A 44 -6.13 -2.30 3.88
CA TRP A 44 -5.95 -3.61 4.48
C TRP A 44 -4.46 -3.89 4.76
N VAL A 45 -3.55 -3.52 3.85
CA VAL A 45 -2.09 -3.64 4.04
C VAL A 45 -1.64 -2.86 5.27
N VAL A 46 -2.07 -1.60 5.41
CA VAL A 46 -1.74 -0.76 6.58
C VAL A 46 -2.31 -1.35 7.88
N LYS A 47 -3.55 -1.86 7.85
CA LYS A 47 -4.21 -2.43 9.04
C LYS A 47 -3.61 -3.76 9.50
N ASN A 48 -3.08 -4.58 8.59
CA ASN A 48 -2.62 -5.95 8.85
C ASN A 48 -1.08 -6.10 8.86
N SER A 49 -0.35 -5.00 8.71
CA SER A 49 1.10 -4.95 8.87
C SER A 49 1.48 -4.55 10.29
N ASN A 50 2.71 -4.88 10.69
CA ASN A 50 3.40 -4.48 11.91
C ASN A 50 3.86 -3.00 11.86
N ILE A 51 2.93 -2.11 11.49
CA ILE A 51 3.17 -0.68 11.30
C ILE A 51 2.59 0.10 12.48
N SER A 52 3.39 0.97 13.08
CA SER A 52 2.98 1.98 14.06
C SER A 52 2.09 3.02 13.40
N LYS A 53 0.90 3.25 13.97
CA LYS A 53 -0.09 4.20 13.46
C LYS A 53 0.01 5.59 14.09
N ASP A 54 0.64 5.69 15.25
CA ASP A 54 0.71 6.90 16.10
C ASP A 54 2.14 7.24 16.58
N GLY A 55 3.15 6.52 16.06
CA GLY A 55 4.56 6.87 16.19
C GLY A 55 5.25 6.53 17.51
N CYS A 56 4.51 6.22 18.58
CA CYS A 56 5.09 6.11 19.92
C CYS A 56 4.53 5.04 20.87
N SER A 57 3.24 4.64 20.81
CA SER A 57 2.64 3.97 21.98
C SER A 57 2.85 2.44 22.06
N ASP A 58 2.97 1.72 20.93
CA ASP A 58 3.07 0.25 20.97
C ASP A 58 4.47 -0.33 20.62
N LEU A 59 5.53 0.48 20.59
CA LEU A 59 6.89 0.00 20.28
C LEU A 59 7.36 -1.07 21.29
N ASP A 60 6.95 -0.94 22.55
CA ASP A 60 7.31 -1.86 23.65
C ASP A 60 6.53 -3.18 23.62
N THR A 61 5.46 -3.29 22.84
CA THR A 61 4.67 -4.54 22.75
C THR A 61 5.35 -5.62 21.91
N GLY A 62 6.45 -5.28 21.23
CA GLY A 62 7.13 -6.18 20.29
C GLY A 62 6.30 -6.51 19.04
N LYS A 63 5.12 -5.92 18.86
CA LYS A 63 4.25 -6.13 17.67
C LYS A 63 4.57 -5.19 16.52
N ILE A 64 5.18 -4.03 16.80
CA ILE A 64 5.59 -3.04 15.80
C ILE A 64 7.00 -3.33 15.30
N PHE A 65 7.21 -3.09 14.01
CA PHE A 65 8.52 -3.12 13.36
C PHE A 65 8.76 -1.87 12.52
N TRP A 66 7.71 -1.33 11.91
CA TRP A 66 7.77 -0.19 11.01
C TRP A 66 7.04 1.02 11.58
N ARG A 67 7.55 2.22 11.36
CA ARG A 67 6.83 3.48 11.52
C ARG A 67 6.34 3.94 10.15
N LEU A 68 5.05 4.28 10.02
CA LEU A 68 4.51 4.86 8.79
C LEU A 68 4.99 6.31 8.65
N LEU A 69 5.77 6.61 7.61
CA LEU A 69 6.21 7.98 7.31
C LEU A 69 5.23 8.67 6.36
N ASP A 70 4.83 7.97 5.31
CA ASP A 70 3.99 8.49 4.25
C ASP A 70 3.01 7.44 3.75
N TRP A 71 1.79 7.88 3.42
CA TRP A 71 0.80 7.09 2.69
C TRP A 71 0.27 7.90 1.50
N ARG A 72 0.90 7.71 0.34
CA ARG A 72 0.79 8.54 -0.87
C ARG A 72 0.06 7.86 -2.03
N GLY A 73 -0.74 6.83 -1.75
CA GLY A 73 -1.63 6.25 -2.76
C GLY A 73 -2.56 7.32 -3.35
N ASP A 74 -3.08 7.10 -4.56
CA ASP A 74 -3.98 8.03 -5.24
C ASP A 74 -5.29 8.20 -4.46
N LYS A 75 -5.27 9.11 -3.48
CA LYS A 75 -6.42 9.42 -2.62
C LYS A 75 -7.45 10.19 -3.40
N TYR A 76 -8.71 9.92 -3.08
CA TYR A 76 -9.84 10.66 -3.59
C TYR A 76 -10.55 11.28 -2.40
N VAL A 77 -10.82 12.58 -2.49
CA VAL A 77 -11.56 13.33 -1.50
C VAL A 77 -12.53 14.21 -2.28
N GLU A 78 -13.84 13.99 -2.12
CA GLU A 78 -14.89 14.89 -2.65
C GLU A 78 -14.71 15.28 -4.13
N GLY A 79 -14.39 14.32 -5.02
CA GLY A 79 -14.17 14.60 -6.46
C GLY A 79 -12.73 14.96 -6.82
N TYR A 80 -11.90 15.33 -5.84
CA TYR A 80 -10.49 15.66 -6.06
C TYR A 80 -9.63 14.40 -6.08
N ARG A 81 -8.80 14.27 -7.12
CA ARG A 81 -7.78 13.23 -7.25
C ARG A 81 -6.49 13.83 -7.80
N PRO A 82 -5.31 13.44 -7.30
CA PRO A 82 -4.04 13.83 -7.92
C PRO A 82 -3.93 13.26 -9.34
N LEU A 83 -3.33 14.03 -10.26
CA LEU A 83 -3.15 13.65 -11.67
C LEU A 83 -2.23 12.42 -11.85
N SER A 84 -1.27 12.21 -10.94
CA SER A 84 -0.53 10.96 -10.76
C SER A 84 0.41 11.08 -9.56
N SER A 85 0.52 10.05 -8.70
CA SER A 85 1.65 9.97 -7.77
C SER A 85 2.89 9.39 -8.46
N SER A 86 4.02 10.10 -8.36
CA SER A 86 5.34 9.59 -8.76
C SER A 86 6.00 8.71 -7.69
N SER A 87 5.39 8.65 -6.51
CA SER A 87 5.87 7.91 -5.35
C SER A 87 5.15 6.57 -5.19
N PRO A 88 5.81 5.55 -4.62
CA PRO A 88 5.15 4.36 -4.10
C PRO A 88 4.09 4.69 -3.03
N ASP A 89 3.16 3.77 -2.82
CA ASP A 89 2.01 3.98 -1.93
C ASP A 89 2.38 4.25 -0.46
N LEU A 90 3.37 3.54 0.10
CA LEU A 90 3.81 3.71 1.50
C LEU A 90 5.31 3.94 1.60
N LEU A 91 5.72 4.79 2.55
CA LEU A 91 7.07 4.80 3.09
C LEU A 91 7.07 4.38 4.54
N LEU A 92 7.95 3.43 4.87
CA LEU A 92 8.05 2.82 6.17
C LEU A 92 9.48 2.97 6.70
N GLU A 93 9.62 3.44 7.94
CA GLU A 93 10.89 3.54 8.64
C GLU A 93 11.04 2.38 9.62
N CYS A 94 12.19 1.70 9.62
CA CYS A 94 12.47 0.68 10.61
C CYS A 94 12.54 1.31 12.01
N ALA A 95 11.67 0.86 12.91
CA ALA A 95 11.53 1.41 14.25
C ALA A 95 12.18 0.55 15.34
N VAL A 96 12.78 -0.59 14.97
CA VAL A 96 13.31 -1.59 15.91
C VAL A 96 14.77 -1.92 15.58
N ASP A 97 15.58 -2.16 16.60
CA ASP A 97 17.02 -2.48 16.48
C ASP A 97 17.30 -3.99 16.39
N ARG A 98 16.29 -4.83 16.63
CA ARG A 98 16.37 -6.29 16.58
C ARG A 98 16.30 -6.92 15.18
N SER A 99 16.13 -6.13 14.11
CA SER A 99 16.15 -6.66 12.74
C SER A 99 17.57 -7.03 12.32
N ARG A 100 17.72 -8.13 11.58
CA ARG A 100 19.03 -8.54 11.02
C ARG A 100 19.34 -7.84 9.71
N ILE A 101 18.32 -7.41 8.99
CA ILE A 101 18.43 -6.80 7.66
C ILE A 101 18.40 -5.26 7.73
N TYR A 102 17.56 -4.70 8.60
CA TYR A 102 17.29 -3.27 8.67
C TYR A 102 17.80 -2.66 9.99
N LYS A 103 18.41 -1.47 9.90
CA LYS A 103 18.78 -0.67 11.08
C LYS A 103 17.68 0.32 11.39
N VAL A 104 17.57 0.71 12.66
CA VAL A 104 16.66 1.79 13.08
C VAL A 104 16.89 3.02 12.21
N GLY A 105 15.80 3.54 11.65
CA GLY A 105 15.84 4.68 10.75
C GLY A 105 16.10 4.35 9.28
N GLU A 106 16.31 3.10 8.87
CA GLU A 106 16.33 2.80 7.44
C GLU A 106 14.91 2.82 6.88
N ILE A 107 14.76 3.41 5.69
CA ILE A 107 13.47 3.60 5.04
C ILE A 107 13.30 2.56 3.93
N ILE A 108 12.12 1.95 3.84
CA ILE A 108 11.69 1.16 2.69
C ILE A 108 10.46 1.80 2.04
N ALA A 109 10.28 1.52 0.75
CA ALA A 109 9.07 1.86 0.03
C ALA A 109 8.24 0.62 -0.25
N VAL A 110 6.91 0.80 -0.27
CA VAL A 110 5.96 -0.26 -0.57
C VAL A 110 4.95 0.23 -1.60
N GLU A 111 4.83 -0.53 -2.69
CA GLU A 111 3.79 -0.37 -3.70
C GLU A 111 2.73 -1.47 -3.53
N CYS A 112 1.46 -1.10 -3.44
CA CYS A 112 0.35 -2.03 -3.31
C CYS A 112 -0.28 -2.29 -4.69
N LYS A 113 -0.37 -3.56 -5.09
CA LYS A 113 -1.03 -3.94 -6.35
C LYS A 113 -2.11 -4.98 -6.08
N TRP A 114 -3.38 -4.54 -6.11
CA TRP A 114 -4.52 -5.46 -6.06
C TRP A 114 -4.90 -5.96 -7.46
N ARG A 115 -5.30 -7.24 -7.55
CA ARG A 115 -5.87 -7.84 -8.77
C ARG A 115 -6.96 -8.85 -8.42
N SER A 116 -7.93 -9.01 -9.31
CA SER A 116 -8.99 -10.01 -9.16
C SER A 116 -8.48 -11.46 -9.34
N LYS A 117 -7.37 -11.66 -10.06
CA LYS A 117 -6.74 -12.96 -10.29
C LYS A 117 -5.24 -12.84 -10.06
N VAL A 118 -4.62 -13.98 -9.74
CA VAL A 118 -3.17 -14.07 -9.54
C VAL A 118 -2.43 -13.69 -10.83
N GLY A 119 -1.51 -12.75 -10.71
CA GLY A 119 -0.66 -12.27 -11.80
C GLY A 119 0.30 -11.19 -11.32
N PHE A 120 1.58 -11.34 -11.63
CA PHE A 120 2.65 -10.47 -11.08
C PHE A 120 3.22 -9.50 -12.12
N TYR A 121 2.49 -9.26 -13.21
CA TYR A 121 2.94 -8.30 -14.22
C TYR A 121 3.09 -6.90 -13.60
N LEU A 122 4.02 -6.11 -14.12
CA LEU A 122 4.24 -4.72 -13.73
C LEU A 122 4.39 -3.90 -15.00
N ASP A 123 3.86 -2.67 -14.99
CA ASP A 123 4.08 -1.74 -16.09
C ASP A 123 5.51 -1.19 -16.01
N ARG A 124 6.23 -1.20 -17.13
CA ARG A 124 7.60 -0.70 -17.19
C ARG A 124 7.69 0.77 -16.79
N LYS A 125 6.70 1.59 -17.17
CA LYS A 125 6.66 3.02 -16.82
C LYS A 125 6.51 3.23 -15.32
N ASP A 126 5.70 2.41 -14.65
CA ASP A 126 5.57 2.44 -13.19
C ASP A 126 6.90 2.08 -12.52
N ILE A 127 7.59 1.06 -13.02
CA ILE A 127 8.90 0.64 -12.50
C ILE A 127 9.92 1.76 -12.63
N GLU A 128 10.07 2.33 -13.83
CA GLU A 128 11.00 3.43 -14.09
C GLU A 128 10.70 4.63 -13.18
N LYS A 129 9.42 4.99 -13.05
CA LYS A 129 8.95 6.06 -12.15
C LYS A 129 9.36 5.81 -10.69
N TYR A 130 9.15 4.59 -10.19
CA TYR A 130 9.50 4.27 -8.80
C TYR A 130 11.00 4.16 -8.59
N GLU A 131 11.76 3.55 -9.51
CA GLU A 131 13.22 3.49 -9.41
C GLU A 131 13.85 4.89 -9.45
N VAL A 132 13.32 5.81 -10.28
CA VAL A 132 13.71 7.22 -10.22
C VAL A 132 13.43 7.79 -8.83
N TYR A 133 12.19 7.63 -8.32
CA TYR A 133 11.81 8.11 -6.99
C TYR A 133 12.73 7.58 -5.88
N MET A 134 13.07 6.29 -5.92
CA MET A 134 13.95 5.63 -4.96
C MET A 134 15.36 6.23 -4.93
N ASN A 135 15.80 6.85 -6.03
CA ASN A 135 17.10 7.50 -6.14
C ASN A 135 17.04 9.01 -5.81
N ILE A 136 15.85 9.61 -5.66
CA ILE A 136 15.75 11.01 -5.22
C ILE A 136 15.91 11.07 -3.71
N ASN A 137 16.95 11.76 -3.24
CA ASN A 137 17.22 11.92 -1.81
C ASN A 137 16.34 13.02 -1.15
N GLN A 138 15.02 12.99 -1.35
CA GLN A 138 14.11 14.04 -0.86
C GLN A 138 14.09 14.15 0.67
N LEU A 139 14.35 13.03 1.37
CA LEU A 139 14.30 12.95 2.83
C LEU A 139 15.68 13.12 3.49
N ASN A 140 16.72 13.49 2.74
CA ASN A 140 18.13 13.40 3.15
C ASN A 140 18.54 12.02 3.68
N ARG A 141 17.74 10.98 3.36
CA ARG A 141 17.90 9.60 3.79
C ARG A 141 17.57 8.71 2.58
N PRO A 142 18.47 7.79 2.20
CA PRO A 142 18.23 6.90 1.07
C PRO A 142 17.12 5.91 1.39
N ILE A 143 16.27 5.62 0.41
CA ILE A 143 15.31 4.53 0.51
C ILE A 143 16.03 3.23 0.16
N LYS A 144 16.12 2.31 1.12
CA LYS A 144 16.96 1.10 1.03
C LYS A 144 16.41 0.05 0.09
N SER A 145 15.09 -0.12 0.02
CA SER A 145 14.45 -1.18 -0.75
C SER A 145 13.02 -0.83 -1.13
N LEU A 146 12.60 -1.30 -2.31
CA LEU A 146 11.22 -1.24 -2.78
C LEU A 146 10.61 -2.64 -2.68
N PHE A 147 9.41 -2.72 -2.13
CA PHE A 147 8.59 -3.94 -2.09
C PHE A 147 7.29 -3.74 -2.85
N TYR A 148 6.85 -4.79 -3.54
CA TYR A 148 5.50 -4.89 -4.05
C TYR A 148 4.68 -5.81 -3.16
N VAL A 149 3.58 -5.30 -2.63
CA VAL A 149 2.60 -6.08 -1.88
C VAL A 149 1.45 -6.37 -2.83
N PHE A 150 1.31 -7.62 -3.23
CA PHE A 150 0.26 -8.06 -4.15
C PHE A 150 -0.90 -8.66 -3.37
N GLY A 151 -2.11 -8.21 -3.68
CA GLY A 151 -3.36 -8.77 -3.17
C GLY A 151 -4.14 -9.40 -4.30
N PHE A 152 -4.56 -10.64 -4.13
CA PHE A 152 -5.33 -11.37 -5.12
C PHE A 152 -6.69 -11.78 -4.57
N GLY A 153 -7.73 -11.58 -5.39
CA GLY A 153 -9.09 -11.88 -4.99
C GLY A 153 -9.62 -10.94 -3.90
N TRP A 154 -10.87 -11.15 -3.49
CA TRP A 154 -11.46 -10.38 -2.38
C TRP A 154 -12.67 -11.10 -1.80
N VAL A 155 -12.55 -11.58 -0.56
CA VAL A 155 -13.59 -12.33 0.16
C VAL A 155 -13.58 -11.90 1.63
N ASN A 156 -14.76 -11.69 2.22
CA ASN A 156 -14.91 -11.34 3.65
C ASN A 156 -14.06 -10.13 4.09
N ASP A 157 -14.05 -9.08 3.27
CA ASP A 157 -13.30 -7.84 3.50
C ASP A 157 -11.77 -8.01 3.58
N ALA A 158 -11.23 -9.05 2.91
CA ALA A 158 -9.81 -9.32 2.83
C ALA A 158 -9.40 -9.88 1.45
N PRO A 159 -8.14 -9.68 1.02
CA PRO A 159 -7.59 -10.42 -0.12
C PRO A 159 -7.49 -11.91 0.20
N GLU A 160 -7.78 -12.77 -0.78
CA GLU A 160 -7.71 -14.23 -0.62
C GLU A 160 -6.25 -14.72 -0.56
N GLN A 161 -5.35 -14.04 -1.27
CA GLN A 161 -3.93 -14.32 -1.23
C GLN A 161 -3.13 -13.02 -1.21
N VAL A 162 -2.05 -13.03 -0.45
CA VAL A 162 -1.15 -11.88 -0.35
C VAL A 162 0.30 -12.31 -0.51
N TYR A 163 1.07 -11.52 -1.25
CA TYR A 163 2.50 -11.73 -1.46
C TYR A 163 3.25 -10.44 -1.15
N VAL A 164 4.39 -10.54 -0.47
CA VAL A 164 5.29 -9.41 -0.19
C VAL A 164 6.61 -9.67 -0.88
N VAL A 165 6.80 -9.04 -2.04
CA VAL A 165 7.88 -9.39 -2.97
C VAL A 165 8.86 -8.21 -3.07
N PRO A 166 10.16 -8.41 -2.75
CA PRO A 166 11.19 -7.41 -3.06
C PRO A 166 11.18 -7.09 -4.56
N ALA A 167 11.31 -5.82 -4.96
CA ALA A 167 11.30 -5.42 -6.36
C ALA A 167 12.35 -6.16 -7.22
N ARG A 168 13.52 -6.44 -6.63
CA ARG A 168 14.63 -7.17 -7.25
C ARG A 168 14.32 -8.63 -7.58
N GLU A 169 13.22 -9.17 -7.06
CA GLU A 169 12.72 -10.51 -7.40
C GLU A 169 11.80 -10.48 -8.62
N LEU A 170 11.36 -9.30 -9.06
CA LEU A 170 10.46 -9.14 -10.20
C LEU A 170 11.22 -8.63 -11.43
N TYR A 171 12.22 -7.78 -11.23
CA TYR A 171 13.02 -7.18 -12.28
C TYR A 171 14.39 -6.73 -11.77
N ASP A 172 15.33 -6.63 -12.69
CA ASP A 172 16.58 -5.89 -12.54
C ASP A 172 16.42 -4.47 -13.08
N TYR A 173 17.08 -3.51 -12.44
CA TYR A 173 17.14 -2.13 -12.89
C TYR A 173 18.58 -1.64 -12.85
N ASN A 174 19.08 -1.23 -14.01
CA ASN A 174 20.39 -0.61 -14.16
C ASN A 174 20.24 0.89 -13.90
N LYS A 175 20.87 1.37 -12.82
CA LYS A 175 20.79 2.78 -12.40
C LYS A 175 21.51 3.74 -13.34
N ASP A 176 22.56 3.29 -14.02
CA ASP A 176 23.37 4.11 -14.91
C ASP A 176 22.67 4.34 -16.24
N THR A 177 21.96 3.32 -16.74
CA THR A 177 21.27 3.37 -18.04
C THR A 177 19.76 3.58 -17.93
N GLY A 178 19.19 3.44 -16.74
CA GLY A 178 17.73 3.43 -16.53
C GLY A 178 17.02 2.18 -17.06
N GLN A 179 17.77 1.15 -17.49
CA GLN A 179 17.19 -0.01 -18.15
C GLN A 179 16.54 -0.98 -17.16
N VAL A 180 15.27 -1.32 -17.40
CA VAL A 180 14.55 -2.40 -16.70
C VAL A 180 14.65 -3.71 -17.49
N THR A 181 15.06 -4.78 -16.82
CA THR A 181 15.15 -6.14 -17.37
C THR A 181 14.32 -7.10 -16.51
N PHE A 182 13.45 -7.88 -17.13
CA PHE A 182 12.70 -8.93 -16.42
C PHE A 182 13.44 -10.27 -16.56
N PRO A 183 13.32 -11.19 -15.58
CA PRO A 183 13.84 -12.54 -15.70
C PRO A 183 13.40 -13.19 -17.03
N ALA A 184 14.35 -13.83 -17.73
CA ALA A 184 14.11 -14.32 -19.08
C ALA A 184 13.06 -15.45 -19.12
N LYS A 185 12.04 -15.28 -19.97
CA LYS A 185 11.10 -16.30 -20.48
C LYS A 185 10.54 -17.30 -19.45
N GLU A 186 10.37 -16.90 -18.19
CA GLU A 186 9.57 -17.70 -17.27
C GLU A 186 8.09 -17.66 -17.68
N SER A 187 7.46 -18.82 -17.75
CA SER A 187 6.01 -18.94 -17.83
C SER A 187 5.36 -18.38 -16.56
N GLU A 188 4.08 -18.00 -16.63
CA GLU A 188 3.36 -17.52 -15.44
C GLU A 188 3.30 -18.58 -14.33
N SER A 189 3.33 -19.87 -14.67
CA SER A 189 3.43 -20.97 -13.69
C SER A 189 4.80 -21.01 -12.99
N GLU A 190 5.90 -20.85 -13.73
CA GLU A 190 7.25 -20.80 -13.16
C GLU A 190 7.43 -19.57 -12.27
N LYS A 191 6.94 -18.41 -12.72
CA LYS A 191 6.92 -17.18 -11.93
C LYS A 191 6.14 -17.36 -10.64
N LEU A 192 4.94 -17.95 -10.71
CA LEU A 192 4.13 -18.23 -9.54
C LEU A 192 4.88 -19.15 -8.57
N GLU A 193 5.46 -20.25 -9.06
CA GLU A 193 6.24 -21.19 -8.24
C GLU A 193 7.40 -20.49 -7.52
N ARG A 194 8.19 -19.71 -8.26
CA ARG A 194 9.31 -18.94 -7.72
C ARG A 194 8.87 -17.96 -6.64
N LEU A 195 7.73 -17.30 -6.85
CA LEU A 195 7.20 -16.29 -5.92
C LEU A 195 6.38 -16.88 -4.77
N LYS A 196 6.06 -18.18 -4.75
CA LYS A 196 5.35 -18.84 -3.63
C LYS A 196 6.03 -18.62 -2.29
N ARG A 197 7.37 -18.53 -2.27
CA ARG A 197 8.15 -18.27 -1.05
C ARG A 197 7.83 -16.93 -0.39
N PHE A 198 7.31 -15.97 -1.16
CA PHE A 198 6.92 -14.63 -0.71
C PHE A 198 5.43 -14.52 -0.33
N LYS A 199 4.67 -15.62 -0.44
CA LYS A 199 3.28 -15.66 -0.01
C LYS A 199 3.19 -15.47 1.51
N LYS A 200 2.36 -14.54 1.96
CA LYS A 200 2.07 -14.31 3.38
C LYS A 200 1.48 -15.59 3.98
N LYS A 201 2.05 -16.03 5.09
CA LYS A 201 1.55 -17.17 5.89
C LYS A 201 0.65 -16.64 7.00
N ASP A 202 -0.40 -17.38 7.36
CA ASP A 202 -1.49 -16.88 8.21
C ASP A 202 -1.04 -16.29 9.55
N ASN A 203 -0.01 -16.88 10.17
CA ASN A 203 0.47 -16.50 11.50
C ASN A 203 1.54 -15.40 11.53
N ARG A 204 1.87 -14.77 10.40
CA ARG A 204 2.88 -13.69 10.34
C ARG A 204 2.25 -12.36 9.98
N CYS A 205 2.73 -11.29 10.63
CA CYS A 205 2.45 -9.92 10.18
C CYS A 205 2.92 -9.74 8.74
N LEU A 206 2.18 -8.94 7.96
CA LEU A 206 2.40 -8.85 6.52
C LEU A 206 3.80 -8.35 6.15
N MET A 207 4.22 -7.20 6.71
CA MET A 207 5.55 -6.62 6.50
C MET A 207 6.58 -7.11 7.54
N TYR A 208 6.56 -8.39 7.89
CA TYR A 208 7.60 -8.97 8.75
C TYR A 208 8.78 -9.46 7.92
N ILE A 209 9.87 -8.68 7.91
CA ILE A 209 11.08 -8.94 7.12
C ILE A 209 12.24 -9.04 8.12
N GLU A 210 12.61 -10.27 8.47
CA GLU A 210 13.64 -10.59 9.48
C GLU A 210 15.06 -10.59 8.91
#